data_AF-A0A832WMF5-F1
#
_entry.id   AF-A0A832WMF5-F1
#
_cell.length_a   1.000
_cell.length_b   1.000
_cell.length_c   1.000
_cell.angle_alpha   90.00
_cell.angle_beta   90.00
_cell.angle_gamma   90.00
#
_symmetry.space_group_name_H-M   'P 1'
#
loop_
_entity.id
_entity.type
_entity.pdbx_description
1 polymer ?
#
loop_
_entity_poly.entity_id
_entity_poly.type
_entity_poly.pdbx_seq_one_letter_code
_entity_poly.pdbx_strand_id
1 'polypeptide(L)'
;MNTLERVLTFLQDLRSHLDGTGDMPEPRTLAEFALQRLTPMDLDICINIVETELVLWEESGLHVRPALHPYVSERIGVYTLDDEEVGRFLGYPECCVEYFLEGHVRFDHDPDNVVVVTEGFVPCSPTCRRAHRVHLLEFDADPEPYRRLEGRLRTRLEKLGVLSYHSAYRGFYEVHVPKFEGVHLDRPY
;
A
#
# COMPACT_ATOMS: atom_id res chain seq x y z
N MET A 1 -3.48 6.85 -12.28
CA MET A 1 -2.92 5.54 -11.98
C MET A 1 -2.41 5.52 -10.54
N ASN A 2 -3.11 4.78 -9.67
CA ASN A 2 -2.75 4.56 -8.28
C ASN A 2 -1.65 3.49 -8.15
N THR A 3 -1.19 3.22 -6.92
CA THR A 3 -0.10 2.27 -6.64
C THR A 3 -0.43 0.83 -7.06
N LEU A 4 -1.65 0.35 -6.80
CA LEU A 4 -2.03 -1.04 -7.12
C LEU A 4 -2.07 -1.24 -8.63
N GLU A 5 -2.64 -0.29 -9.38
CA GLU A 5 -2.62 -0.31 -10.84
C GLU A 5 -1.18 -0.33 -11.38
N ARG A 6 -0.29 0.52 -10.83
CA ARG A 6 1.13 0.56 -11.22
C ARG A 6 1.83 -0.77 -11.01
N VAL A 7 1.65 -1.37 -9.84
CA VAL A 7 2.29 -2.64 -9.49
C VAL A 7 1.70 -3.77 -10.33
N LEU A 8 0.39 -3.75 -10.59
CA LEU A 8 -0.25 -4.74 -11.46
C LEU A 8 0.29 -4.65 -12.89
N THR A 9 0.41 -3.44 -13.46
CA THR A 9 1.03 -3.24 -14.78
C THR A 9 2.46 -3.75 -14.78
N PHE A 10 3.27 -3.40 -13.77
CA PHE A 10 4.65 -3.89 -13.65
C PHE A 10 4.73 -5.44 -13.65
N LEU A 11 3.87 -6.11 -12.88
CA LEU A 11 3.83 -7.57 -12.80
C LEU A 11 3.37 -8.20 -14.13
N GLN A 12 2.39 -7.59 -14.80
CA GLN A 12 1.89 -8.05 -16.10
C GLN A 12 2.95 -7.90 -17.19
N ASP A 13 3.66 -6.78 -17.21
CA ASP A 13 4.78 -6.55 -18.12
C ASP A 13 5.93 -7.54 -17.85
N LEU A 14 6.22 -7.82 -16.57
CA LEU A 14 7.21 -8.84 -16.18
C LEU A 14 6.83 -10.23 -16.70
N ARG A 15 5.54 -10.59 -16.64
CA ARG A 15 5.03 -11.85 -17.21
C ARG A 15 5.21 -11.86 -18.72
N SER A 16 4.81 -10.79 -19.41
CA SER A 16 5.00 -10.67 -20.86
C SER A 16 6.47 -10.79 -21.27
N HIS A 17 7.39 -10.23 -20.47
CA HIS A 17 8.82 -10.37 -20.67
C HIS A 17 9.29 -11.83 -20.53
N LEU A 18 8.88 -12.53 -19.46
CA LEU A 18 9.19 -13.95 -19.25
C LEU A 18 8.66 -14.85 -20.38
N ASP A 19 7.51 -14.52 -20.94
CA ASP A 19 6.91 -15.22 -22.07
C ASP A 19 7.56 -14.86 -23.43
N GLY A 20 8.52 -13.92 -23.45
CA GLY A 20 9.19 -13.46 -24.67
C GLY A 20 8.30 -12.58 -25.57
N THR A 21 7.24 -12.01 -25.01
CA THR A 21 6.23 -11.20 -25.73
C THR A 21 6.31 -9.70 -25.42
N GLY A 22 7.09 -9.31 -24.42
CA GLY A 22 7.22 -7.92 -23.96
C GLY A 22 8.66 -7.52 -23.61
N ASP A 23 8.84 -6.21 -23.49
CA ASP A 23 10.09 -5.62 -23.01
C ASP A 23 10.24 -5.74 -21.49
N MET A 24 11.46 -5.58 -21.00
CA MET A 24 11.73 -5.53 -19.55
C MET A 24 11.00 -4.33 -18.92
N PRO A 25 10.19 -4.53 -17.87
CA PRO A 25 9.50 -3.42 -17.22
C PRO A 25 10.48 -2.52 -16.45
N GLU A 26 10.09 -1.25 -16.30
CA GLU A 26 10.78 -0.30 -15.44
C GLU A 26 10.11 -0.23 -14.05
N PRO A 27 10.87 -0.01 -12.96
CA PRO A 27 12.32 0.14 -12.90
C PRO A 27 13.07 -1.17 -13.13
N ARG A 28 14.11 -1.15 -13.98
CA ARG A 28 14.93 -2.34 -14.27
C ARG A 28 15.50 -3.02 -13.03
N THR A 29 15.93 -2.27 -12.03
CA THR A 29 16.44 -2.83 -10.77
C THR A 29 15.42 -3.75 -10.11
N LEU A 30 14.14 -3.36 -10.07
CA LEU A 30 13.07 -4.20 -9.54
C LEU A 30 12.80 -5.39 -10.45
N ALA A 31 12.78 -5.17 -11.77
CA ALA A 31 12.52 -6.24 -12.73
C ALA A 31 13.59 -7.33 -12.65
N GLU A 32 14.87 -6.94 -12.64
CA GLU A 32 16.01 -7.85 -12.50
C GLU A 32 15.98 -8.59 -11.16
N PHE A 33 15.68 -7.90 -10.06
CA PHE A 33 15.53 -8.54 -8.75
C PHE A 33 14.39 -9.56 -8.74
N ALA A 34 13.23 -9.20 -9.28
CA ALA A 34 12.07 -10.07 -9.36
C ALA A 34 12.36 -11.31 -10.21
N LEU A 35 13.00 -11.17 -11.38
CA LEU A 35 13.36 -12.29 -12.26
C LEU A 35 14.33 -13.29 -11.62
N GLN A 36 15.16 -12.86 -10.68
CA GLN A 36 16.07 -13.75 -9.95
C GLN A 36 15.36 -14.62 -8.91
N ARG A 37 14.14 -14.25 -8.48
CA ARG A 37 13.49 -14.83 -7.31
C ARG A 37 12.11 -15.41 -7.57
N LEU A 38 11.39 -14.89 -8.56
CA LEU A 38 10.04 -15.33 -8.87
C LEU A 38 10.07 -16.49 -9.84
N THR A 39 9.46 -17.60 -9.42
CA THR A 39 8.96 -18.59 -10.36
C THR A 39 7.72 -18.04 -11.08
N PRO A 40 7.32 -18.61 -12.24
CA PRO A 40 6.05 -18.24 -12.87
C PRO A 40 4.85 -18.36 -11.92
N MET A 41 4.87 -19.34 -11.02
CA MET A 41 3.83 -19.52 -10.00
C MET A 41 3.85 -18.40 -8.95
N ASP A 42 5.03 -17.95 -8.48
CA ASP A 42 5.11 -16.81 -7.56
C ASP A 42 4.58 -15.53 -8.22
N LEU A 43 4.86 -15.35 -9.52
CA LEU A 43 4.38 -14.21 -10.29
C LEU A 43 2.85 -14.21 -10.41
N ASP A 44 2.25 -15.36 -10.75
CA ASP A 44 0.80 -15.50 -10.81
C ASP A 44 0.16 -15.24 -9.44
N ILE A 45 0.77 -15.68 -8.33
CA ILE A 45 0.30 -15.38 -6.98
C ILE A 45 0.36 -13.87 -6.72
N CYS A 46 1.46 -13.20 -7.07
CA CYS A 46 1.59 -11.75 -6.91
C CYS A 46 0.51 -10.98 -7.70
N ILE A 47 0.28 -11.37 -8.96
CA ILE A 47 -0.77 -10.78 -9.80
C ILE A 47 -2.14 -10.97 -9.15
N ASN A 48 -2.48 -12.20 -8.74
CA ASN A 48 -3.77 -12.50 -8.11
C ASN A 48 -3.99 -11.71 -6.80
N ILE A 49 -2.94 -11.48 -6.02
CA ILE A 49 -3.01 -10.64 -4.81
C ILE A 49 -3.36 -9.21 -5.20
N VAL A 50 -2.59 -8.57 -6.08
CA VAL A 50 -2.78 -7.16 -6.43
C VAL A 50 -4.12 -6.94 -7.14
N GLU A 51 -4.54 -7.86 -8.00
CA GLU A 51 -5.88 -7.86 -8.61
C GLU A 51 -6.98 -7.96 -7.55
N THR A 52 -6.81 -8.82 -6.55
CA THR A 52 -7.76 -8.95 -5.44
C THR A 52 -7.85 -7.66 -4.62
N GLU A 53 -6.72 -7.04 -4.30
CA GLU A 53 -6.65 -5.77 -3.57
C GLU A 53 -7.35 -4.65 -4.35
N LEU A 54 -7.04 -4.54 -5.65
CA LEU A 54 -7.60 -3.53 -6.55
C LEU A 54 -9.11 -3.69 -6.67
N VAL A 55 -9.59 -4.90 -7.00
CA VAL A 55 -11.03 -5.17 -7.19
C VAL A 55 -11.82 -4.91 -5.91
N LEU A 56 -11.34 -5.43 -4.76
CA LEU A 56 -12.06 -5.24 -3.50
C LEU A 56 -12.11 -3.78 -3.07
N TRP A 57 -11.06 -3.01 -3.34
CA TRP A 57 -11.04 -1.58 -3.09
C TRP A 57 -11.98 -0.83 -4.04
N GLU A 58 -11.93 -1.08 -5.35
CA GLU A 58 -12.83 -0.45 -6.33
C GLU A 58 -14.31 -0.73 -6.02
N GLU A 59 -14.65 -1.98 -5.70
CA GLU A 59 -16.02 -2.38 -5.30
C GLU A 59 -16.48 -1.71 -4.00
N SER A 60 -15.55 -1.35 -3.12
CA SER A 60 -15.90 -0.74 -1.83
C SER A 60 -16.36 0.72 -1.97
N GLY A 61 -15.95 1.40 -3.05
CA GLY A 61 -16.16 2.84 -3.24
C GLY A 61 -15.41 3.74 -2.24
N LEU A 62 -14.49 3.18 -1.44
CA LEU A 62 -13.72 3.93 -0.46
C LEU A 62 -12.62 4.76 -1.12
N HIS A 63 -12.31 5.89 -0.50
CA HIS A 63 -11.36 6.83 -1.07
C HIS A 63 -9.91 6.35 -0.96
N VAL A 64 -9.50 5.85 0.21
CA VAL A 64 -8.13 5.39 0.46
C VAL A 64 -7.96 3.95 -0.01
N ARG A 65 -6.88 3.69 -0.75
CA ARG A 65 -6.50 2.35 -1.21
C ARG A 65 -5.74 1.57 -0.12
N PRO A 66 -5.82 0.23 -0.10
CA PRO A 66 -5.07 -0.56 0.88
C PRO A 66 -3.56 -0.47 0.61
N ALA A 67 -2.75 -0.68 1.65
CA ALA A 67 -1.31 -0.90 1.50
C ALA A 67 -1.06 -2.08 0.55
N LEU A 68 0.04 -2.02 -0.21
CA LEU A 68 0.44 -3.14 -1.06
C LEU A 68 0.78 -4.34 -0.17
N HIS A 69 0.23 -5.51 -0.48
CA HIS A 69 0.48 -6.69 0.34
C HIS A 69 2.00 -6.94 0.54
N PRO A 70 2.47 -7.18 1.78
CA PRO A 70 3.89 -7.38 2.06
C PRO A 70 4.56 -8.47 1.24
N TYR A 71 3.83 -9.57 1.01
CA TYR A 71 4.31 -10.66 0.16
C TYR A 71 4.70 -10.13 -1.23
N VAL A 72 3.87 -9.28 -1.84
CA VAL A 72 4.16 -8.71 -3.16
C VAL A 72 5.36 -7.78 -3.08
N SER A 73 5.37 -6.87 -2.10
CA SER A 73 6.48 -5.93 -1.88
C SER A 73 7.84 -6.63 -1.73
N GLU A 74 7.90 -7.70 -0.94
CA GLU A 74 9.11 -8.50 -0.73
C GLU A 74 9.52 -9.26 -2.01
N ARG A 75 8.54 -9.83 -2.71
CA ARG A 75 8.75 -10.68 -3.88
C ARG A 75 9.27 -9.92 -5.09
N ILE A 76 8.74 -8.72 -5.33
CA ILE A 76 9.26 -7.84 -6.39
C ILE A 76 10.46 -7.00 -5.94
N GLY A 77 10.80 -7.03 -4.66
CA GLY A 77 11.97 -6.34 -4.13
C GLY A 77 11.82 -4.84 -3.96
N VAL A 78 10.62 -4.35 -3.64
CA VAL A 78 10.38 -2.90 -3.41
C VAL A 78 11.42 -2.32 -2.46
N TYR A 79 11.71 -3.03 -1.36
CA TYR A 79 12.66 -2.59 -0.33
C TYR A 79 14.15 -2.72 -0.71
N THR A 80 14.46 -3.07 -1.97
CA THR A 80 15.84 -3.03 -2.49
C THR A 80 16.19 -1.69 -3.13
N LEU A 81 15.17 -0.90 -3.44
CA LEU A 81 15.31 0.48 -3.88
C LEU A 81 15.63 1.40 -2.70
N ASP A 82 16.20 2.57 -2.98
CA ASP A 82 16.26 3.62 -1.98
C ASP A 82 14.88 4.24 -1.71
N ASP A 83 14.74 4.97 -0.59
CA ASP A 83 13.45 5.52 -0.15
C ASP A 83 12.80 6.47 -1.18
N GLU A 84 13.60 7.21 -1.95
CA GLU A 84 13.11 8.12 -2.99
C GLU A 84 12.55 7.31 -4.17
N GLU A 85 13.28 6.30 -4.62
CA GLU A 85 12.89 5.39 -5.68
C GLU A 85 11.64 4.57 -5.30
N VAL A 86 11.54 4.09 -4.06
CA VAL A 86 10.33 3.45 -3.51
C VAL A 86 9.15 4.40 -3.62
N GLY A 87 9.30 5.64 -3.14
CA GLY A 87 8.24 6.65 -3.19
C GLY A 87 7.78 6.92 -4.62
N ARG A 88 8.72 7.08 -5.56
CA ARG A 88 8.42 7.29 -6.98
C ARG A 88 7.70 6.10 -7.61
N PHE A 89 8.18 4.88 -7.35
CA PHE A 89 7.60 3.65 -7.89
C PHE A 89 6.17 3.44 -7.39
N LEU A 90 5.96 3.60 -6.08
CA LEU A 90 4.64 3.48 -5.45
C LEU A 90 3.73 4.67 -5.75
N GLY A 91 4.22 5.72 -6.41
CA GLY A 91 3.42 6.89 -6.80
C GLY A 91 3.08 7.80 -5.63
N TYR A 92 3.92 7.85 -4.60
CA TYR A 92 3.78 8.75 -3.47
C TYR A 92 4.03 10.21 -3.90
N PRO A 93 3.31 11.18 -3.31
CA PRO A 93 3.57 12.59 -3.58
C PRO A 93 4.99 12.99 -3.16
N GLU A 94 5.68 13.74 -4.01
CA GLU A 94 7.03 14.26 -3.77
C GLU A 94 7.17 14.92 -2.39
N CYS A 95 6.21 15.76 -1.99
CA CYS A 95 6.24 16.41 -0.67
C CYS A 95 6.17 15.44 0.52
N CYS A 96 5.54 14.27 0.35
CA CYS A 96 5.50 13.25 1.40
C CYS A 96 6.77 12.40 1.39
N VAL A 97 7.37 12.17 0.22
CA VAL A 97 8.68 11.51 0.11
C VAL A 97 9.76 12.39 0.74
N GLU A 98 9.81 13.67 0.39
CA GLU A 98 10.72 14.64 1.01
C GLU A 98 10.57 14.67 2.54
N TYR A 99 9.33 14.75 3.03
CA TYR A 99 9.04 14.72 4.46
C TYR A 99 9.58 13.45 5.14
N PHE A 100 9.41 12.28 4.51
CA PHE A 100 9.97 11.03 5.02
C PHE A 100 11.50 11.06 5.06
N LEU A 101 12.14 11.54 3.99
CA LEU A 101 13.61 11.65 3.86
C LEU A 101 14.22 12.64 4.88
N GLU A 102 13.45 13.62 5.37
CA GLU A 102 13.83 14.51 6.47
C GLU A 102 13.84 13.82 7.85
N GLY A 103 13.44 12.55 7.93
CA GLY A 103 13.48 11.72 9.14
C GLY A 103 12.13 11.50 9.82
N HIS A 104 11.04 11.94 9.18
CA HIS A 104 9.69 11.71 9.69
C HIS A 104 9.19 10.32 9.32
N VAL A 105 9.45 9.34 10.19
CA VAL A 105 9.16 7.92 9.96
C VAL A 105 7.77 7.47 10.44
N ARG A 106 6.93 8.40 10.89
CA ARG A 106 5.57 8.11 11.37
C ARG A 106 4.69 9.35 11.22
N PHE A 107 3.38 9.14 11.15
CA PHE A 107 2.41 10.22 11.27
C PHE A 107 2.55 10.88 12.64
N ASP A 108 3.18 12.04 12.69
CA ASP A 108 3.49 12.82 13.90
C ASP A 108 2.65 14.09 14.03
N HIS A 109 1.62 14.21 13.20
CA HIS A 109 0.63 15.28 13.29
C HIS A 109 -0.48 14.92 14.27
N ASP A 110 -0.99 15.94 14.95
CA ASP A 110 -2.22 15.85 15.74
C ASP A 110 -3.38 16.31 14.86
N PRO A 111 -4.17 15.38 14.29
CA PRO A 111 -5.21 15.78 13.35
C PRO A 111 -6.40 16.36 14.11
N ASP A 112 -7.07 17.36 13.54
CA ASP A 112 -8.31 17.90 14.13
C ASP A 112 -9.51 16.97 13.91
N ASN A 113 -9.45 16.11 12.88
CA ASN A 113 -10.48 15.13 12.52
C ASN A 113 -9.89 13.71 12.43
N VAL A 114 -10.74 12.70 12.25
CA VAL A 114 -10.27 11.35 11.94
C VAL A 114 -9.59 11.35 10.57
N VAL A 115 -8.40 10.77 10.50
CA VAL A 115 -7.62 10.60 9.27
C VAL A 115 -7.38 9.11 9.08
N VAL A 116 -7.71 8.60 7.90
CA VAL A 116 -7.36 7.25 7.46
C VAL A 116 -6.26 7.36 6.42
N VAL A 117 -5.19 6.59 6.59
CA VAL A 117 -4.09 6.50 5.62
C VAL A 117 -3.82 5.06 5.23
N THR A 118 -3.26 4.86 4.04
CA THR A 118 -2.64 3.59 3.67
C THR A 118 -1.55 3.25 4.68
N GLU A 119 -1.53 2.02 5.22
CA GLU A 119 -0.50 1.62 6.20
C GLU A 119 0.92 1.76 5.63
N GLY A 120 1.84 2.28 6.46
CA GLY A 120 3.24 2.52 6.10
C GLY A 120 3.47 3.79 5.29
N PHE A 121 2.43 4.54 4.91
CA PHE A 121 2.55 5.84 4.26
C PHE A 121 2.61 6.96 5.29
N VAL A 122 3.64 7.80 5.20
CA VAL A 122 3.80 8.99 6.06
C VAL A 122 3.40 10.25 5.26
N PRO A 123 2.23 10.85 5.52
CA PRO A 123 1.85 12.10 4.90
C PRO A 123 2.58 13.29 5.53
N CYS A 124 2.95 14.28 4.73
CA CYS A 124 3.55 15.54 5.20
C CYS A 124 2.57 16.49 5.93
N SER A 125 1.28 16.13 6.00
CA SER A 125 0.21 16.90 6.64
C SER A 125 -1.05 16.03 6.77
N PRO A 126 -1.87 16.20 7.83
CA PRO A 126 -3.14 15.48 7.98
C PRO A 126 -4.17 15.80 6.88
N THR A 127 -3.95 16.87 6.10
CA THR A 127 -4.84 17.30 5.01
C THR A 127 -4.09 17.40 3.67
N CYS A 128 -3.01 16.60 3.50
CA CYS A 128 -2.21 16.61 2.29
C CYS A 128 -3.06 16.30 1.04
N ARG A 129 -3.41 17.35 0.30
CA ARG A 129 -4.25 17.25 -0.91
C ARG A 129 -3.63 16.40 -2.00
N ARG A 130 -2.29 16.35 -2.08
CA ARG A 130 -1.59 15.52 -3.07
C ARG A 130 -1.78 14.04 -2.73
N ALA A 131 -1.61 13.65 -1.46
CA ALA A 131 -1.83 12.30 -0.98
C ALA A 131 -3.29 11.86 -1.15
N HIS A 132 -4.23 12.73 -0.85
CA HIS A 132 -5.65 12.50 -1.08
C HIS A 132 -5.95 12.25 -2.58
N ARG A 133 -5.42 13.05 -3.50
CA ARG A 133 -5.65 12.83 -4.95
C ARG A 133 -5.15 11.48 -5.47
N VAL A 134 -4.19 10.87 -4.79
CA VAL A 134 -3.63 9.56 -5.16
C VAL A 134 -4.10 8.45 -4.23
N HIS A 135 -5.19 8.67 -3.48
CA HIS A 135 -5.86 7.65 -2.69
C HIS A 135 -5.04 7.09 -1.52
N LEU A 136 -4.13 7.88 -0.95
CA LEU A 136 -3.29 7.46 0.18
C LEU A 136 -3.77 7.97 1.54
N LEU A 137 -4.68 8.95 1.53
CA LEU A 137 -5.14 9.65 2.72
C LEU A 137 -6.55 10.19 2.52
N GLU A 138 -7.41 9.99 3.51
CA GLU A 138 -8.70 10.66 3.65
C GLU A 138 -8.75 11.36 5.01
N PHE A 139 -9.16 12.61 5.00
CA PHE A 139 -9.39 13.41 6.20
C PHE A 139 -10.90 13.52 6.43
N ASP A 140 -11.32 13.66 7.69
CA ASP A 140 -12.75 13.62 8.06
C ASP A 140 -13.42 12.28 7.68
N ALA A 141 -12.67 11.19 7.83
CA ALA A 141 -13.08 9.86 7.40
C ALA A 141 -13.90 9.11 8.46
N ASP A 142 -14.89 8.33 8.03
CA ASP A 142 -15.46 7.25 8.84
C ASP A 142 -14.54 6.02 8.74
N PRO A 143 -13.92 5.55 9.84
CA PRO A 143 -12.99 4.41 9.81
C PRO A 143 -13.69 3.06 9.66
N GLU A 144 -14.99 2.96 9.93
CA GLU A 144 -15.69 1.68 10.00
C GLU A 144 -15.80 0.95 8.64
N PRO A 145 -16.10 1.62 7.51
CA PRO A 145 -16.01 1.02 6.19
C PRO A 145 -14.62 0.46 5.86
N TYR A 146 -13.54 1.14 6.26
CA TYR A 146 -12.17 0.68 6.05
C TYR A 146 -11.86 -0.59 6.82
N ARG A 147 -12.30 -0.69 8.09
CA ARG A 147 -12.17 -1.92 8.89
C ARG A 147 -12.90 -3.10 8.27
N ARG A 148 -14.11 -2.87 7.72
CA ARG A 148 -14.86 -3.92 7.00
C ARG A 148 -14.12 -4.38 5.74
N LEU A 149 -13.55 -3.45 4.97
CA LEU A 149 -12.76 -3.79 3.79
C LEU A 149 -11.50 -4.57 4.18
N GLU A 150 -10.80 -4.17 5.24
CA GLU A 150 -9.63 -4.91 5.76
C GLU A 150 -9.98 -6.37 6.12
N GLY A 151 -11.12 -6.60 6.79
CA GLY A 151 -11.58 -7.96 7.07
C GLY A 151 -11.85 -8.79 5.81
N ARG A 152 -12.41 -8.17 4.76
CA ARG A 152 -12.64 -8.80 3.45
C ARG A 152 -11.32 -9.13 2.75
N LEU A 153 -10.39 -8.18 2.71
CA LEU A 153 -9.06 -8.35 2.12
C LEU A 153 -8.33 -9.52 2.78
N ARG A 154 -8.21 -9.51 4.11
CA ARG A 154 -7.56 -10.57 4.89
C ARG A 154 -8.16 -11.94 4.58
N THR A 155 -9.48 -12.07 4.65
CA THR A 155 -10.19 -13.33 4.34
C THR A 155 -9.93 -13.81 2.91
N ARG A 156 -9.87 -12.90 1.93
CA ARG A 156 -9.71 -13.28 0.52
C ARG A 156 -8.26 -13.67 0.20
N LEU A 157 -7.30 -12.95 0.77
CA LEU A 157 -5.88 -13.17 0.56
C LEU A 157 -5.38 -14.43 1.30
N GLU A 158 -5.90 -14.72 2.49
CA GLU A 158 -5.62 -15.99 3.18
C GLU A 158 -6.06 -17.21 2.36
N LYS A 159 -7.16 -17.10 1.60
CA LYS A 159 -7.60 -18.15 0.68
C LYS A 159 -6.67 -18.37 -0.51
N LEU A 160 -5.79 -17.42 -0.81
CA LEU A 160 -4.71 -17.58 -1.80
C LEU A 160 -3.49 -18.30 -1.22
N GLY A 161 -3.54 -18.70 0.06
CA GLY A 161 -2.46 -19.42 0.73
C GLY A 161 -1.31 -18.52 1.19
N VAL A 162 -1.53 -17.20 1.23
CA VAL A 162 -0.51 -16.22 1.59
C VAL A 162 -0.82 -15.69 2.99
N LEU A 163 0.18 -15.74 3.88
CA LEU A 163 0.05 -15.20 5.22
C LEU A 163 0.09 -13.67 5.16
N SER A 164 -0.97 -13.05 5.68
CA SER A 164 -1.14 -11.60 5.76
C SER A 164 -0.29 -10.93 6.86
N TYR A 165 0.59 -11.68 7.53
CA TYR A 165 1.39 -11.17 8.64
C TYR A 165 2.78 -10.75 8.17
N HIS A 166 3.08 -9.46 8.33
CA HIS A 166 4.40 -8.90 8.15
C HIS A 166 4.73 -8.05 9.39
N SER A 167 5.97 -8.11 9.88
CA SER A 167 6.36 -7.41 11.10
C SER A 167 6.23 -5.89 10.99
N ALA A 168 6.29 -5.34 9.77
CA ALA A 168 6.23 -3.91 9.53
C ALA A 168 4.81 -3.32 9.52
N TYR A 169 3.76 -4.12 9.25
CA TYR A 169 2.39 -3.62 9.06
C TYR A 169 1.40 -4.40 9.92
N ARG A 170 0.48 -3.68 10.57
CA ARG A 170 -0.58 -4.29 11.40
C ARG A 170 -1.85 -4.59 10.59
N GLY A 171 -2.06 -3.85 9.51
CA GLY A 171 -3.21 -3.99 8.61
C GLY A 171 -2.92 -3.38 7.24
N PHE A 172 -3.99 -2.99 6.55
CA PHE A 172 -3.89 -2.28 5.27
C PHE A 172 -4.04 -0.77 5.40
N TYR A 173 -4.56 -0.32 6.55
CA TYR A 173 -4.88 1.07 6.84
C TYR A 173 -4.48 1.45 8.26
N GLU A 174 -3.99 2.66 8.44
CA GLU A 174 -3.80 3.29 9.75
C GLU A 174 -4.92 4.32 10.00
N VAL A 175 -5.44 4.34 11.22
CA VAL A 175 -6.47 5.30 11.66
C VAL A 175 -5.90 6.21 12.73
N HIS A 176 -5.85 7.50 12.44
CA HIS A 176 -5.42 8.55 13.37
C HIS A 176 -6.65 9.35 13.81
N VAL A 177 -6.80 9.53 15.13
CA VAL A 177 -7.94 10.23 15.72
C VAL A 177 -7.46 11.53 16.40
N PRO A 178 -8.34 12.55 16.54
CA PRO A 178 -7.97 13.80 17.19
C PRO A 178 -7.56 13.60 18.63
N LYS A 179 -6.49 14.30 19.03
CA LYS A 179 -6.10 14.41 20.43
C LYS A 179 -6.93 15.49 21.13
N PHE A 180 -8.23 15.32 21.29
CA PHE A 180 -9.00 16.18 22.20
C PHE A 180 -9.65 15.39 23.34
N GLU A 181 -9.02 15.57 24.49
CA GLU A 181 -9.48 15.51 25.89
C GLU A 181 -10.53 14.45 26.31
N GLY A 182 -10.05 13.43 27.03
CA GLY A 182 -10.80 12.93 28.19
C GLY A 182 -11.75 11.74 28.01
N VAL A 183 -11.73 11.02 26.88
CA VAL A 183 -12.47 9.75 26.78
C VAL A 183 -11.49 8.58 26.80
N HIS A 184 -11.35 7.98 27.98
CA HIS A 184 -10.86 6.61 28.12
C HIS A 184 -11.77 5.69 27.29
N LEU A 185 -11.33 5.31 26.09
CA LEU A 185 -11.86 4.12 25.44
C LEU A 185 -11.26 2.93 26.18
N ASP A 186 -12.01 2.39 27.13
CA ASP A 186 -11.75 1.07 27.70
C ASP A 186 -11.59 0.08 26.54
N ARG A 187 -10.37 -0.43 26.37
CA ARG A 187 -10.10 -1.58 25.49
C ARG A 187 -10.61 -2.83 26.21
N PRO A 188 -11.55 -3.60 25.66
CA PRO A 188 -11.67 -4.99 26.06
C PRO A 188 -10.49 -5.76 25.46
N TYR A 189 -9.84 -6.54 26.31
CA TYR A 189 -8.78 -7.50 26.00
C TYR A 189 -9.24 -8.59 25.03
#